data_AF-A0A7J4EPI2-F1
#
_entry.id   AF-A0A7J4EPI2-F1
#
_cell.length_a   1.000
_cell.length_b   1.000
_cell.length_c   1.000
_cell.angle_alpha   90.00
_cell.angle_beta   90.00
_cell.angle_gamma   90.00
#
_symmetry.space_group_name_H-M   'P 1'
#
loop_
_entity.id
_entity.type
_entity.pdbx_description
1 polymer ?
#
loop_
_entity_poly.entity_id
_entity_poly.type
_entity_poly.pdbx_seq_one_letter_code
_entity_poly.pdbx_strand_id
1 'polypeptide(L)'
;MKGTTEKEKTRINIQIPSNLKARLRKISKRERMNMTTFVRKSIEERLSVLERAEFEAKMKEAYLELAQENLAISEDFKFVEGENLD
;
A
#
# COMPACT_ATOMS: atom_id res chain seq x y z
N MET A 1 0.28 23.86 -21.67
CA MET A 1 0.06 23.73 -20.21
C MET A 1 -1.41 23.40 -19.97
N LYS A 2 -1.76 22.11 -19.81
CA LYS A 2 -3.10 21.66 -19.37
C LYS A 2 -2.88 21.21 -17.93
N GLY A 3 -3.35 21.95 -16.93
CA GLY A 3 -4.74 21.92 -16.50
C GLY A 3 -4.80 20.93 -15.34
N THR A 4 -4.73 21.46 -14.12
CA THR A 4 -4.85 20.74 -12.86
C THR A 4 -5.93 19.65 -12.94
N THR A 5 -5.55 18.38 -12.81
CA THR A 5 -6.46 17.24 -12.64
C THR A 5 -7.24 17.42 -11.35
N GLU A 6 -8.40 18.09 -11.43
CA GLU A 6 -9.43 17.95 -10.39
C GLU A 6 -9.86 16.48 -10.40
N LYS A 7 -9.49 15.74 -9.35
CA LYS A 7 -9.95 14.36 -9.15
C LYS A 7 -11.47 14.33 -9.24
N GLU A 8 -12.00 13.60 -10.22
CA GLU A 8 -13.44 13.43 -10.43
C GLU A 8 -14.08 12.88 -9.15
N LYS A 9 -15.12 13.58 -8.64
CA LYS A 9 -15.76 13.22 -7.37
C LYS A 9 -16.92 12.27 -7.61
N THR A 10 -16.75 11.00 -7.22
CA THR A 10 -17.82 10.00 -7.26
C THR A 10 -18.58 9.95 -5.93
N ARG A 11 -19.89 9.65 -5.98
CA ARG A 11 -20.72 9.41 -4.79
C ARG A 11 -20.88 7.91 -4.54
N ILE A 12 -20.77 7.51 -3.28
CA ILE A 12 -21.01 6.13 -2.84
C ILE A 12 -22.18 6.15 -1.85
N ASN A 13 -23.20 5.33 -2.11
CA ASN A 13 -24.33 5.14 -1.21
C ASN A 13 -24.10 3.84 -0.41
N ILE A 14 -23.99 3.96 0.91
CA ILE A 14 -23.76 2.81 1.80
C ILE A 14 -24.79 2.78 2.93
N GLN A 15 -25.13 1.58 3.37
CA GLN A 15 -25.89 1.37 4.60
C GLN A 15 -24.92 1.04 5.74
N ILE A 16 -25.12 1.67 6.90
CA ILE A 16 -24.33 1.40 8.09
C ILE A 16 -25.25 1.19 9.30
N PRO A 17 -24.83 0.34 10.26
CA PRO A 17 -25.52 0.19 11.53
C PRO A 17 -25.70 1.54 12.25
N SER A 18 -26.85 1.71 12.91
CA SER A 18 -27.19 2.96 13.61
C SER A 18 -26.20 3.31 14.72
N ASN A 19 -25.70 2.30 15.45
CA ASN A 19 -24.66 2.45 16.45
C ASN A 19 -23.34 2.96 15.85
N LEU A 20 -22.97 2.51 14.65
CA LEU A 20 -21.78 2.98 13.95
C LEU A 20 -21.93 4.45 13.55
N LYS A 21 -23.08 4.84 13.00
CA LYS A 21 -23.37 6.25 12.67
C LYS A 21 -23.23 7.17 13.90
N ALA A 22 -23.74 6.73 15.05
CA ALA A 22 -23.62 7.47 16.31
C ALA A 22 -22.15 7.63 16.75
N ARG A 23 -21.36 6.56 16.65
CA ARG A 23 -19.92 6.58 16.96
C ARG A 23 -19.15 7.50 16.02
N LEU A 24 -19.39 7.41 14.70
CA LEU A 24 -18.77 8.28 13.70
C LEU A 24 -19.04 9.76 14.01
N ARG A 25 -20.29 10.11 14.32
CA ARG A 25 -20.66 11.49 14.68
C ARG A 25 -19.99 11.98 15.96
N LYS A 26 -19.87 11.12 16.98
CA LYS A 26 -19.19 11.46 18.24
C LYS A 26 -17.72 11.76 18.01
N ILE A 27 -17.04 10.87 17.28
CA ILE A 27 -15.60 11.01 16.99
C ILE A 27 -15.35 12.19 16.07
N SER A 28 -16.13 12.36 14.99
CA SER A 28 -15.93 13.47 14.06
C SER A 28 -16.04 14.83 14.77
N LYS A 29 -17.00 14.99 15.70
CA LYS A 29 -17.11 16.18 16.56
C LYS A 29 -15.87 16.41 17.43
N ARG A 30 -15.35 15.35 18.04
CA ARG A 30 -14.14 15.41 18.89
C ARG A 30 -12.92 15.88 18.08
N GLU A 31 -12.77 15.35 16.87
CA GLU A 31 -11.68 15.70 15.94
C GLU A 31 -11.92 17.03 15.19
N ARG A 32 -13.00 17.76 15.50
CA ARG A 32 -13.42 19.00 14.81
C ARG A 32 -13.57 18.85 13.29
N MET A 33 -13.99 17.67 12.85
CA MET A 33 -14.22 17.33 11.44
C MET A 33 -15.70 17.05 11.16
N ASN A 34 -16.14 17.39 9.95
CA ASN A 34 -17.44 16.91 9.47
C ASN A 34 -17.37 15.39 9.22
N MET A 35 -18.52 14.71 9.31
CA MET A 35 -18.60 13.25 9.23
C MET A 35 -18.09 12.71 7.89
N THR A 36 -18.35 13.40 6.78
CA THR A 36 -17.91 12.98 5.44
C THR A 36 -16.40 13.05 5.28
N THR A 37 -15.78 14.13 5.74
CA THR A 37 -14.32 14.31 5.75
C THR A 37 -13.66 13.25 6.63
N PHE A 38 -14.24 12.99 7.81
CA PHE A 38 -13.76 11.93 8.70
C PHE A 38 -13.81 10.56 8.00
N VAL A 39 -14.97 10.18 7.44
CA VAL A 39 -15.13 8.90 6.74
C VAL A 39 -14.18 8.79 5.55
N ARG A 40 -14.03 9.84 4.74
CA ARG A 40 -13.09 9.86 3.61
C ARG A 40 -11.65 9.62 4.09
N LYS A 41 -11.21 10.39 5.08
CA LYS A 41 -9.84 10.28 5.62
C LYS A 41 -9.57 8.88 6.17
N SER A 42 -10.51 8.31 6.93
CA SER A 42 -10.38 6.96 7.46
C SER A 42 -10.32 5.89 6.37
N ILE A 43 -11.06 6.07 5.26
CA ILE A 43 -10.98 5.17 4.10
C ILE A 43 -9.61 5.29 3.43
N GLU A 44 -9.14 6.51 3.16
CA GLU A 44 -7.83 6.76 2.55
C GLU A 44 -6.69 6.18 3.38
N GLU A 45 -6.70 6.39 4.71
CA GLU A 45 -5.73 5.82 5.63
C GLU A 45 -5.75 4.28 5.59
N ARG A 46 -6.95 3.67 5.58
CA ARG A 46 -7.07 2.21 5.55
C ARG A 46 -6.59 1.64 4.21
N LEU A 47 -6.91 2.29 3.09
CA LEU A 47 -6.44 1.88 1.77
C LEU A 47 -4.92 1.96 1.67
N SER A 48 -4.31 3.05 2.12
CA SER A 48 -2.86 3.21 2.10
C SER A 48 -2.12 2.11 2.86
N VAL A 49 -2.66 1.67 4.01
CA VAL A 49 -2.10 0.53 4.77
C VAL A 49 -2.20 -0.77 3.98
N LEU A 50 -3.33 -1.01 3.31
CA LEU A 50 -3.53 -2.24 2.52
C LEU A 50 -2.65 -2.26 1.26
N GLU A 51 -2.60 -1.15 0.53
CA GLU A 51 -1.77 -0.98 -0.67
C GLU A 51 -0.28 -1.16 -0.33
N ARG A 52 0.16 -0.61 0.81
CA ARG A 52 1.53 -0.79 1.29
C ARG A 52 1.83 -2.26 1.59
N ALA A 53 0.93 -2.96 2.29
CA ALA A 53 1.10 -4.37 2.60
C ALA A 53 1.15 -5.24 1.34
N GLU A 54 0.32 -4.94 0.34
CA GLU A 54 0.35 -5.60 -0.96
C GLU A 54 1.67 -5.35 -1.71
N PHE A 55 2.15 -4.11 -1.70
CA PHE A 55 3.43 -3.75 -2.32
C PHE A 55 4.61 -4.49 -1.65
N GLU A 56 4.67 -4.49 -0.32
CA GLU A 56 5.71 -5.19 0.44
C GLU A 56 5.69 -6.71 0.17
N ALA A 57 4.50 -7.31 0.04
CA ALA A 57 4.37 -8.72 -0.32
C ALA A 57 4.92 -9.03 -1.73
N LYS A 58 4.55 -8.21 -2.73
CA LYS A 58 5.06 -8.34 -4.11
C LYS A 58 6.57 -8.14 -4.17
N MET A 59 7.11 -7.19 -3.41
CA MET A 59 8.55 -6.99 -3.34
C MET A 59 9.28 -8.20 -2.75
N LYS A 60 8.73 -8.80 -1.69
CA LYS A 60 9.30 -10.01 -1.09
C LYS A 60 9.33 -11.17 -2.09
N GLU A 61 8.26 -11.36 -2.85
CA GLU A 61 8.17 -12.37 -3.90
C GLU A 61 9.22 -12.14 -4.99
N ALA A 62 9.29 -10.93 -5.54
CA ALA A 62 10.29 -10.58 -6.55
C ALA A 62 11.73 -10.76 -6.05
N TYR A 63 12.03 -10.38 -4.80
CA TYR A 63 13.35 -10.61 -4.21
C TYR A 63 13.69 -12.09 -4.04
N LEU A 64 12.71 -12.95 -3.75
CA LEU A 64 12.93 -14.40 -3.65
C LEU A 64 13.22 -15.01 -5.03
N GLU A 65 12.51 -14.58 -6.07
CA GLU A 65 12.79 -14.99 -7.46
C GLU A 65 14.19 -14.55 -7.89
N LEU A 66 14.55 -13.29 -7.65
CA LEU A 66 15.89 -12.75 -7.89
C LEU A 66 16.98 -13.49 -7.09
N ALA A 67 16.68 -13.94 -5.87
CA ALA A 67 17.64 -14.69 -5.07
C ALA A 67 17.94 -16.07 -5.68
N GLN A 68 16.95 -16.73 -6.29
CA GLN A 68 17.16 -17.99 -7.00
C GLN A 68 18.01 -17.79 -8.25
N GLU A 69 17.75 -16.73 -9.01
CA GLU A 69 18.55 -16.37 -10.19
C GLU A 69 19.98 -15.97 -9.80
N ASN A 70 20.14 -15.14 -8.76
CA ASN A 70 21.45 -14.72 -8.25
C ASN A 70 22.26 -15.90 -7.67
N LEU A 71 21.60 -16.90 -7.07
CA LEU A 71 22.28 -18.10 -6.58
C LEU A 71 22.80 -18.93 -7.76
N ALA A 72 21.99 -19.12 -8.81
CA ALA A 72 22.42 -19.82 -10.02
C ALA A 72 23.60 -19.11 -10.70
N ILE A 73 23.54 -17.78 -10.84
CA ILE A 73 24.67 -16.99 -11.37
C ILE A 73 25.89 -17.15 -10.47
N SER A 74 25.73 -17.05 -9.15
CA SER A 74 26.87 -17.18 -8.21
C SER A 74 27.51 -18.57 -8.25
N GLU A 75 26.73 -19.63 -8.52
CA GLU A 75 27.24 -20.99 -8.72
C GLU A 75 28.00 -21.13 -10.04
N ASP A 76 27.52 -20.51 -11.12
CA ASP A 76 28.19 -20.49 -12.43
C ASP A 76 29.54 -19.73 -12.39
N PHE A 77 29.65 -18.67 -11.58
CA PHE A 77 30.89 -17.89 -11.43
C PHE A 77 31.90 -18.48 -10.43
N LYS A 78 31.51 -19.49 -9.64
CA LYS A 78 32.38 -20.15 -8.66
C LYS A 78 33.58 -20.87 -9.30
N PHE A 79 33.48 -21.21 -10.59
CA PHE A 79 34.57 -21.81 -11.36
C PHE A 79 35.64 -20.81 -11.81
N VAL A 80 35.35 -19.50 -11.83
CA VAL A 80 36.28 -18.47 -12.30
C VAL A 80 37.15 -17.90 -11.17
N GLU A 81 36.70 -17.98 -9.91
CA GLU A 81 37.48 -17.54 -8.74
C GLU A 81 38.61 -18.51 -8.33
N GLY A 82 38.63 -19.74 -8.87
CA GLY A 82 39.66 -20.74 -8.60
C GLY A 82 40.96 -20.58 -9.40
N GLU A 83 40.99 -19.75 -10.44
CA GLU A 83 42.17 -19.58 -11.31
C GLU A 83 43.09 -18.40 -10.94
N ASN A 84 42.79 -17.65 -9.88
CA ASN A 84 43.62 -16.51 -9.42
C ASN A 84 44.44 -16.80 -8.15
N LEU A 85 44.74 -18.07 -7.89
CA LEU A 85 45.69 -18.50 -6.84
C LEU A 85 46.95 -19.08 -7.51
N ASP A 86 47.68 -18.24 -8.24
CA ASP A 86 49.09 -18.48 -8.62
C ASP A 86 49.99 -17.48 -7.89
#